data_AF-A0AA36MZM8-F1
#
_entry.id   AF-A0AA36MZM8-F1
#
_cell.length_a   1.000
_cell.length_b   1.000
_cell.length_c   1.000
_cell.angle_alpha   90.00
_cell.angle_beta   90.00
_cell.angle_gamma   90.00
#
_symmetry.space_group_name_H-M   'P 1'
#
loop_
_entity.id
_entity.type
_entity.pdbx_description
1 polymer ?
#
loop_
_entity_poly.entity_id
_entity_poly.type
_entity_poly.pdbx_seq_one_letter_code
_entity_poly.pdbx_strand_id
1 'polypeptide(L)'
;MPSMDFHRPENGNAILARAVLLQCRLVGNEFDETLQRDFRWAKSEALRYVSPDVVNGVCKLAELIFQKVSLERHADRKQPLVFLYNCTLGLPLYHSRRLDQEAKEFHGSVLKPLLGDDDIAQAVWQVCSRSAWLEQNTRDWDGAQAAHITGAAQGYQAAMARDASVVAENVPRMGFDFHR
;
A
#
# COMPACT_ATOMS: atom_id res chain seq x y z
N MET A 1 -12.66 -6.04 -16.53
CA MET A 1 -12.33 -5.35 -15.27
C MET A 1 -13.62 -4.80 -14.70
N PRO A 2 -14.05 -5.20 -13.49
CA PRO A 2 -15.21 -4.58 -12.85
C PRO A 2 -14.89 -3.08 -12.66
N SER A 3 -15.83 -2.21 -13.04
CA SER A 3 -15.74 -0.79 -12.71
C SER A 3 -15.62 -0.67 -11.19
N MET A 4 -14.56 -0.01 -10.71
CA MET A 4 -14.58 0.47 -9.33
C MET A 4 -15.68 1.53 -9.27
N ASP A 5 -16.88 1.12 -8.86
CA ASP A 5 -17.96 2.05 -8.56
C ASP A 5 -17.44 3.00 -7.49
N PHE A 6 -17.24 4.25 -7.88
CA PHE A 6 -16.79 5.33 -7.01
C PHE A 6 -17.95 5.75 -6.09
N HIS A 7 -18.38 4.86 -5.20
CA HIS A 7 -19.15 5.27 -4.04
C HIS A 7 -18.35 6.34 -3.29
N ARG A 8 -19.00 7.49 -3.02
CA ARG A 8 -18.41 8.51 -2.16
C ARG A 8 -18.08 7.84 -0.82
N PRO A 9 -16.82 7.91 -0.34
CA PRO A 9 -16.48 7.28 0.92
C PRO A 9 -17.29 7.95 2.04
N GLU A 10 -17.82 7.13 2.95
CA GLU A 10 -18.79 7.58 3.95
C GLU A 10 -18.15 8.34 5.12
N ASN A 11 -16.83 8.21 5.32
CA ASN A 11 -16.12 8.76 6.46
C ASN A 11 -14.63 9.05 6.18
N GLY A 12 -13.97 9.80 7.07
CA GLY A 12 -12.57 10.20 6.91
C GLY A 12 -11.61 9.01 6.81
N ASN A 13 -11.91 7.91 7.52
CA ASN A 13 -11.15 6.66 7.46
C ASN A 13 -11.12 6.08 6.04
N ALA A 14 -12.28 5.94 5.39
CA ALA A 14 -12.39 5.38 4.05
C ALA A 14 -11.74 6.27 2.99
N ILE A 15 -11.81 7.61 3.14
CA ILE A 15 -11.12 8.54 2.24
C ILE A 15 -9.61 8.38 2.36
N LEU A 16 -9.07 8.31 3.57
CA LEU A 16 -7.64 8.17 3.78
C LEU A 16 -7.12 6.81 3.33
N ALA A 17 -7.87 5.72 3.59
CA ALA A 17 -7.55 4.40 3.07
C ALA A 17 -7.53 4.35 1.53
N ARG A 18 -8.45 5.06 0.87
CA ARG A 18 -8.43 5.22 -0.58
C ARG A 18 -7.20 5.98 -1.07
N ALA A 19 -6.79 7.04 -0.37
CA ALA A 19 -5.56 7.77 -0.69
C ALA A 19 -4.32 6.87 -0.54
N VAL A 20 -4.27 6.03 0.50
CA VAL A 20 -3.21 5.01 0.69
C VAL A 20 -3.14 4.04 -0.48
N LEU A 21 -4.26 3.46 -0.90
CA LEU A 21 -4.29 2.53 -2.03
C LEU A 21 -3.81 3.20 -3.33
N LEU A 22 -4.28 4.42 -3.61
CA LEU A 22 -3.86 5.18 -4.79
C LEU A 22 -2.38 5.54 -4.74
N GLN A 23 -1.83 5.86 -3.56
CA GLN A 23 -0.40 6.09 -3.37
C GLN A 23 0.41 4.82 -3.66
N CYS A 24 -0.02 3.65 -3.17
CA CYS A 24 0.62 2.38 -3.49
C CYS A 24 0.59 2.12 -5.01
N ARG A 25 -0.54 2.39 -5.67
CA ARG A 25 -0.68 2.22 -7.12
C ARG A 25 0.20 3.19 -7.92
N LEU A 26 0.44 4.39 -7.40
CA LEU A 26 1.26 5.43 -8.05
C LEU A 26 2.74 5.04 -8.10
N VAL A 27 3.23 4.28 -7.11
CA VAL A 27 4.62 3.81 -7.09
C VAL A 27 4.84 2.81 -8.24
N GLY A 28 5.77 3.16 -9.14
CA GLY A 28 6.07 2.47 -10.39
C GLY A 28 5.16 2.86 -11.57
N ASN A 29 4.20 3.76 -11.37
CA ASN A 29 3.31 4.32 -12.40
C ASN A 29 3.31 5.84 -12.35
N GLU A 30 4.45 6.46 -12.05
CA GLU A 30 4.57 7.88 -11.76
C GLU A 30 4.20 8.76 -12.95
N PHE A 31 4.16 8.22 -14.17
CA PHE A 31 3.81 8.95 -15.39
C PHE A 31 2.33 8.83 -15.79
N ASP A 32 1.51 8.06 -15.05
CA ASP A 32 0.07 7.96 -15.31
C ASP A 32 -0.66 9.21 -14.79
N GLU A 33 -0.98 10.14 -15.70
CA GLU A 33 -1.68 11.39 -15.38
C GLU A 33 -3.05 11.18 -14.74
N THR A 34 -3.75 10.11 -15.12
CA THR A 34 -5.08 9.78 -14.58
C THR A 34 -4.95 9.39 -13.11
N LEU A 35 -3.99 8.52 -12.81
CA LEU A 35 -3.70 8.09 -11.45
C LEU A 35 -3.19 9.23 -10.57
N GLN A 36 -2.32 10.09 -11.09
CA GLN A 36 -1.88 11.30 -10.39
C GLN A 36 -3.05 12.24 -10.07
N ARG A 37 -3.99 12.42 -11.00
CA ARG A 37 -5.19 13.24 -10.78
C ARG A 37 -6.07 12.63 -9.69
N ASP A 38 -6.32 11.33 -9.78
CA ASP A 38 -7.19 10.62 -8.84
C ASP A 38 -6.58 10.58 -7.43
N PHE A 39 -5.25 10.39 -7.33
CA PHE A 39 -4.52 10.49 -6.07
C PHE A 39 -4.59 11.91 -5.48
N ARG A 40 -4.32 12.96 -6.29
CA ARG A 40 -4.44 14.35 -5.84
C ARG A 40 -5.84 14.67 -5.33
N TRP A 41 -6.87 14.18 -6.02
CA TRP A 41 -8.26 14.34 -5.59
C TRP A 41 -8.51 13.63 -4.25
N ALA A 42 -8.16 12.35 -4.12
CA ALA A 42 -8.35 11.59 -2.88
C ALA A 42 -7.59 12.21 -1.69
N LYS A 43 -6.36 12.67 -1.92
CA LYS A 43 -5.56 13.39 -0.94
C LYS A 43 -6.23 14.70 -0.53
N SER A 44 -6.76 15.48 -1.48
CA SER A 44 -7.47 16.73 -1.19
C SER A 44 -8.76 16.51 -0.39
N GLU A 45 -9.47 15.42 -0.64
CA GLU A 45 -10.64 15.04 0.16
C GLU A 45 -10.21 14.62 1.57
N ALA A 46 -9.14 13.83 1.73
CA ALA A 46 -8.65 13.41 3.04
C ALA A 46 -8.26 14.62 3.92
N LEU A 47 -7.67 15.65 3.32
CA LEU A 47 -7.29 16.90 4.00
C LEU A 47 -8.47 17.69 4.56
N ARG A 48 -9.71 17.39 4.17
CA ARG A 48 -10.91 18.01 4.78
C ARG A 48 -11.26 17.42 6.15
N TYR A 49 -10.77 16.21 6.44
CA TYR A 49 -11.13 15.45 7.64
C TYR A 49 -9.93 15.19 8.56
N VAL A 50 -8.72 15.12 7.99
CA VAL A 50 -7.51 14.72 8.71
C VAL A 50 -6.46 15.83 8.57
N SER A 51 -5.67 16.04 9.63
CA SER A 51 -4.64 17.07 9.63
C SER A 51 -3.63 16.84 8.49
N PRO A 52 -3.09 17.92 7.86
CA PRO A 52 -2.16 17.78 6.76
C PRO A 52 -0.93 16.93 7.06
N ASP A 53 -0.38 17.06 8.26
CA ASP A 53 0.82 16.31 8.68
C ASP A 53 0.55 14.82 8.75
N VAL A 54 -0.62 14.42 9.26
CA VAL A 54 -1.03 13.00 9.31
C VAL A 54 -1.28 12.47 7.90
N VAL A 55 -2.02 13.19 7.04
CA VAL A 55 -2.26 12.74 5.65
C VAL A 55 -0.94 12.56 4.88
N ASN A 56 -0.04 13.53 4.97
CA ASN A 56 1.26 13.46 4.33
C ASN A 56 2.13 12.33 4.90
N GLY A 57 2.15 12.16 6.22
CA GLY A 57 2.87 11.09 6.89
C GLY A 57 2.36 9.69 6.49
N VAL A 58 1.03 9.50 6.45
CA VAL A 58 0.41 8.25 6.02
C VAL A 58 0.73 7.93 4.56
N CYS A 59 0.64 8.92 3.66
CA CYS A 59 1.01 8.72 2.25
C CYS A 59 2.50 8.38 2.10
N LYS A 60 3.38 9.06 2.86
CA LYS A 60 4.82 8.76 2.84
C LYS A 60 5.12 7.34 3.34
N LEU A 61 4.46 6.91 4.40
CA LEU A 61 4.58 5.55 4.92
C LEU A 61 4.11 4.52 3.87
N ALA A 62 2.97 4.76 3.22
CA ALA A 62 2.45 3.89 2.16
C ALA A 62 3.42 3.78 0.96
N GLU A 63 4.07 4.89 0.57
CA GLU A 63 5.11 4.91 -0.46
C GLU A 63 6.31 4.02 -0.07
N LEU A 64 6.89 4.22 1.11
CA LEU A 64 8.05 3.45 1.60
C LEU A 64 7.75 1.95 1.67
N ILE A 65 6.60 1.60 2.22
CA ILE A 65 6.14 0.20 2.33
C ILE A 65 5.96 -0.42 0.95
N PHE A 66 5.35 0.29 -0.01
CA PHE A 66 5.15 -0.27 -1.35
C PHE A 66 6.48 -0.45 -2.09
N GLN A 67 7.41 0.51 -2.00
CA GLN A 67 8.75 0.37 -2.58
C GLN A 67 9.47 -0.86 -2.02
N LYS A 68 9.39 -1.07 -0.70
CA LYS A 68 9.89 -2.29 -0.04
C LYS A 68 9.25 -3.55 -0.64
N VAL A 69 7.92 -3.64 -0.64
CA VAL A 69 7.17 -4.82 -1.11
C VAL A 69 7.48 -5.15 -2.58
N SER A 70 7.56 -4.13 -3.42
CA SER A 70 7.93 -4.26 -4.83
C SER A 70 9.32 -4.88 -5.00
N LEU A 71 10.31 -4.42 -4.20
CA LEU A 71 11.66 -4.98 -4.19
C LEU A 71 11.71 -6.42 -3.64
N GLU A 72 10.94 -6.73 -2.59
CA GLU A 72 10.81 -8.11 -2.08
C GLU A 72 10.26 -9.04 -3.15
N ARG A 73 9.21 -8.61 -3.86
CA ARG A 73 8.62 -9.41 -4.94
C ARG A 73 9.59 -9.55 -6.11
N HIS A 74 10.34 -8.50 -6.44
CA HIS A 74 11.37 -8.58 -7.48
C HIS A 74 12.49 -9.56 -7.12
N ALA A 75 12.91 -9.57 -5.85
CA ALA A 75 13.93 -10.48 -5.35
C ALA A 75 13.52 -11.96 -5.45
N ASP A 76 12.22 -12.25 -5.28
CA ASP A 76 11.65 -13.60 -5.30
C ASP A 76 11.44 -14.16 -6.74
N ARG A 77 11.75 -13.38 -7.79
CA ARG A 77 11.62 -13.85 -9.17
C ARG A 77 12.62 -14.99 -9.45
N LYS A 78 12.08 -16.18 -9.72
CA LYS A 78 12.84 -17.42 -10.01
C LYS A 78 13.47 -17.48 -11.41
N GLN A 79 13.52 -16.38 -12.14
CA GLN A 79 14.18 -16.35 -13.44
C GLN A 79 15.70 -16.43 -13.22
N PRO A 80 16.43 -17.39 -13.82
CA PRO A 80 17.84 -17.62 -13.51
C PRO A 80 18.75 -16.38 -13.64
N LEU A 81 18.50 -15.53 -14.65
CA LEU A 81 19.24 -14.28 -14.84
C LEU A 81 18.95 -13.25 -13.74
N VAL A 82 17.69 -13.15 -13.31
CA VAL A 82 17.29 -12.26 -12.21
C VAL A 82 17.88 -12.77 -10.90
N PHE A 83 17.89 -14.08 -10.68
CA PHE A 83 18.53 -14.68 -9.51
C PHE A 83 20.04 -14.36 -9.46
N LEU A 84 20.77 -14.55 -10.56
CA LEU A 84 22.19 -14.19 -10.64
C LEU A 84 22.43 -12.70 -10.39
N TYR A 85 21.61 -11.84 -11.00
CA TYR A 85 21.67 -10.39 -10.78
C TYR A 85 21.41 -10.02 -9.31
N ASN A 86 20.39 -10.62 -8.68
CA ASN A 86 20.04 -10.40 -7.28
C ASN A 86 21.16 -10.85 -6.33
N CYS A 87 21.86 -11.94 -6.65
CA CYS A 87 22.97 -12.46 -5.86
C CYS A 87 24.28 -11.67 -6.03
N THR A 88 24.50 -11.02 -7.18
CA THR A 88 25.82 -10.47 -7.56
C THR A 88 25.89 -8.95 -7.65
N LEU A 89 24.82 -8.25 -8.05
CA LEU A 89 24.89 -6.85 -8.46
C LEU A 89 23.75 -5.97 -7.92
N GLY A 90 22.52 -6.49 -7.81
CA GLY A 90 21.34 -5.67 -7.58
C GLY A 90 20.95 -5.45 -6.12
N LEU A 91 21.45 -6.28 -5.20
CA LEU A 91 21.06 -6.37 -3.78
C LEU A 91 19.61 -5.90 -3.43
N PRO A 92 18.54 -6.30 -4.15
CA PRO A 92 17.22 -5.72 -3.93
C PRO A 92 16.67 -6.05 -2.55
N LEU A 93 17.04 -7.21 -2.02
CA LEU A 93 16.70 -7.63 -0.66
C LEU A 93 17.33 -6.73 0.41
N TYR A 94 18.57 -6.26 0.19
CA TYR A 94 19.21 -5.31 1.11
C TYR A 94 18.50 -3.95 1.07
N HIS A 95 18.19 -3.45 -0.13
CA HIS A 95 17.44 -2.20 -0.30
C HIS A 95 16.04 -2.29 0.32
N SER A 96 15.35 -3.41 0.13
CA SER A 96 14.07 -3.68 0.79
C SER A 96 14.20 -3.64 2.32
N ARG A 97 15.19 -4.34 2.91
CA ARG A 97 15.42 -4.31 4.36
C ARG A 97 15.69 -2.90 4.89
N ARG A 98 16.44 -2.08 4.13
CA ARG A 98 16.68 -0.68 4.49
C ARG A 98 15.39 0.13 4.48
N LEU A 99 14.54 -0.04 3.47
CA LEU A 99 13.23 0.62 3.40
C LEU A 99 12.27 0.14 4.50
N ASP A 100 12.32 -1.15 4.88
CA ASP A 100 11.55 -1.67 6.00
C ASP A 100 11.96 -1.00 7.32
N GLN A 101 13.27 -0.84 7.54
CA GLN A 101 13.79 -0.15 8.70
C GLN A 101 13.39 1.33 8.69
N GLU A 102 13.53 2.02 7.56
CA GLU A 102 13.12 3.42 7.39
C GLU A 102 11.62 3.61 7.63
N ALA A 103 10.78 2.71 7.11
CA ALA A 103 9.33 2.74 7.33
C ALA A 103 8.97 2.53 8.82
N LYS A 104 9.63 1.58 9.50
CA LYS A 104 9.43 1.32 10.94
C LYS A 104 9.88 2.50 11.80
N GLU A 105 11.03 3.07 11.49
CA GLU A 105 11.56 4.25 12.17
C GLU A 105 10.65 5.45 11.96
N PHE A 106 10.22 5.72 10.72
CA PHE A 106 9.29 6.79 10.40
C PHE A 106 7.94 6.60 11.12
N HIS A 107 7.40 5.38 11.12
CA HIS A 107 6.16 5.06 11.84
C HIS A 107 6.30 5.32 13.34
N GLY A 108 7.36 4.81 13.97
CA GLY A 108 7.56 4.92 15.42
C GLY A 108 7.94 6.32 15.90
N SER A 109 8.77 7.05 15.14
CA SER A 109 9.34 8.34 15.56
C SER A 109 8.57 9.56 15.08
N VAL A 110 7.85 9.46 13.95
CA VAL A 110 7.12 10.59 13.35
C VAL A 110 5.62 10.35 13.41
N LEU A 111 5.13 9.25 12.82
CA LEU A 111 3.69 9.08 12.63
C LEU A 111 2.95 8.74 13.92
N LYS A 112 3.52 7.86 14.75
CA LYS A 112 2.92 7.45 16.03
C LYS A 112 2.71 8.65 16.99
N PRO A 113 3.69 9.55 17.20
CA PRO A 113 3.46 10.78 17.97
C PRO A 113 2.36 11.70 17.40
N LEU A 114 2.25 11.79 16.07
CA LEU A 114 1.21 12.62 15.43
C LEU A 114 -0.20 12.07 15.63
N LEU A 115 -0.34 10.75 15.74
CA LEU A 115 -1.64 10.08 15.95
C LEU A 115 -2.07 10.06 17.41
N GLY A 116 -1.12 10.12 18.35
CA GLY A 116 -1.37 10.23 19.79
C GLY A 116 -1.94 8.97 20.46
N ASP A 117 -2.25 7.93 19.69
CA ASP A 117 -2.82 6.67 20.16
C ASP A 117 -2.16 5.48 19.46
N ASP A 118 -1.73 4.50 20.26
CA ASP A 118 -0.98 3.32 19.80
C ASP A 118 -1.83 2.38 18.94
N ASP A 119 -3.12 2.23 19.25
CA ASP A 119 -4.04 1.37 18.51
C ASP A 119 -4.38 1.98 17.15
N ILE A 120 -4.57 3.30 17.09
CA ILE A 120 -4.75 4.05 15.84
C ILE A 120 -3.48 3.95 14.98
N ALA A 121 -2.30 4.18 15.58
CA ALA A 121 -1.04 4.06 14.87
C ALA A 121 -0.82 2.66 14.29
N GLN A 122 -1.18 1.62 15.05
CA GLN A 122 -1.10 0.25 14.58
C GLN A 122 -2.10 -0.05 13.46
N ALA A 123 -3.34 0.45 13.55
CA ALA A 123 -4.33 0.31 12.49
C ALA A 123 -3.87 0.95 11.18
N VAL A 124 -3.32 2.18 11.25
CA VAL A 124 -2.73 2.88 10.10
C VAL A 124 -1.59 2.08 9.49
N TRP A 125 -0.69 1.52 10.30
CA TRP A 125 0.37 0.63 9.82
C TRP A 125 -0.18 -0.58 9.06
N GLN A 126 -1.18 -1.26 9.61
CA GLN A 126 -1.81 -2.41 8.96
C GLN A 126 -2.45 -2.02 7.63
N VAL A 127 -3.17 -0.89 7.58
CA VAL A 127 -3.80 -0.41 6.34
C VAL A 127 -2.75 -0.12 5.27
N CYS A 128 -1.66 0.59 5.60
CA CYS A 128 -0.57 0.84 4.65
C CYS A 128 0.13 -0.45 4.19
N SER A 129 0.48 -1.33 5.14
CA SER A 129 1.17 -2.59 4.87
C SER A 129 0.35 -3.53 3.99
N ARG A 130 -0.93 -3.70 4.31
CA ARG A 130 -1.81 -4.62 3.59
C ARG A 130 -2.29 -4.07 2.27
N SER A 131 -2.52 -2.77 2.16
CA SER A 131 -2.81 -2.12 0.87
C SER A 131 -1.64 -2.28 -0.10
N ALA A 132 -0.41 -2.19 0.39
CA ALA A 132 0.76 -2.38 -0.46
C ALA A 132 0.87 -3.81 -1.00
N TRP A 133 0.68 -4.82 -0.15
CA TRP A 133 0.62 -6.22 -0.59
C TRP A 133 -0.57 -6.52 -1.50
N LEU A 134 -1.74 -5.95 -1.21
CA LEU A 134 -2.93 -6.08 -2.04
C LEU A 134 -2.68 -5.57 -3.47
N GLU A 135 -2.10 -4.38 -3.61
CA GLU A 135 -1.76 -3.82 -4.93
C GLU A 135 -0.68 -4.65 -5.62
N GLN A 136 0.38 -5.09 -4.92
CA GLN A 136 1.40 -5.95 -5.51
C GLN A 136 0.81 -7.28 -6.01
N ASN A 137 -0.04 -7.93 -5.21
CA ASN A 137 -0.70 -9.18 -5.58
C ASN A 137 -1.69 -8.97 -6.74
N THR A 138 -2.34 -7.81 -6.81
CA THR A 138 -3.19 -7.42 -7.96
C THR A 138 -2.37 -7.32 -9.23
N ARG A 139 -1.22 -6.63 -9.20
CA ARG A 139 -0.29 -6.54 -10.34
C ARG A 139 0.22 -7.92 -10.77
N ASP A 140 0.57 -8.76 -9.79
CA ASP A 140 1.06 -10.11 -10.06
C ASP A 140 -0.04 -10.98 -10.69
N TRP A 141 -1.30 -10.87 -10.22
CA TRP A 141 -2.46 -11.53 -10.81
C TRP A 141 -2.73 -11.05 -12.25
N ASP A 142 -2.78 -9.74 -12.48
CA ASP A 142 -3.05 -9.17 -13.80
C ASP A 142 -1.93 -9.49 -14.81
N GLY A 143 -0.67 -9.60 -14.34
CA GLY A 143 0.48 -9.99 -15.15
C GLY A 143 0.62 -11.51 -15.38
N ALA A 144 -0.12 -12.33 -14.64
CA ALA A 144 0.01 -13.79 -14.61
C ALA A 144 -0.70 -14.51 -15.78
N GLN A 145 -0.51 -14.06 -17.03
CA GLN A 145 -1.22 -14.61 -18.20
C GLN A 145 -1.08 -16.14 -18.36
N ALA A 146 0.10 -16.72 -18.08
CA ALA A 146 0.31 -18.17 -18.10
C ALA A 146 0.01 -18.86 -16.75
N ALA A 147 -0.11 -18.10 -15.67
CA ALA A 147 -0.28 -18.64 -14.31
C ALA A 147 -1.73 -19.02 -13.98
N HIS A 148 -2.69 -18.62 -14.82
CA HIS A 148 -4.05 -19.20 -14.82
C HIS A 148 -4.02 -20.70 -15.11
N ILE A 149 -3.07 -21.16 -15.94
CA ILE A 149 -2.94 -22.58 -16.32
C ILE A 149 -2.27 -23.38 -15.20
N THR A 150 -1.32 -22.78 -14.49
CA THR A 150 -0.54 -23.46 -13.43
C THR A 150 -1.19 -23.38 -12.04
N GLY A 151 -2.33 -22.69 -11.90
CA GLY A 151 -3.02 -22.47 -10.62
C GLY A 151 -2.39 -21.41 -9.73
N ALA A 152 -1.21 -20.87 -10.09
CA ALA A 152 -0.54 -19.82 -9.33
C ALA A 152 -1.39 -18.52 -9.24
N ALA A 153 -2.21 -18.26 -10.25
CA ALA A 153 -3.18 -17.18 -10.21
C ALA A 153 -4.08 -17.30 -8.96
N GLN A 154 -4.68 -18.47 -8.70
CA GLN A 154 -5.61 -18.65 -7.57
C GLN A 154 -4.98 -18.30 -6.22
N GLY A 155 -3.66 -18.53 -6.06
CA GLY A 155 -2.91 -18.12 -4.89
C GLY A 155 -2.88 -16.61 -4.68
N TYR A 156 -2.68 -15.82 -5.74
CA TYR A 156 -2.73 -14.36 -5.67
C TYR A 156 -4.13 -13.85 -5.36
N GLN A 157 -5.18 -14.43 -5.94
CA GLN A 157 -6.56 -14.05 -5.64
C GLN A 157 -6.92 -14.29 -4.16
N ALA A 158 -6.54 -15.45 -3.61
CA ALA A 158 -6.74 -15.74 -2.20
C ALA A 158 -5.94 -14.79 -1.29
N ALA A 159 -4.70 -14.45 -1.68
CA ALA A 159 -3.88 -13.47 -0.96
C ALA A 159 -4.52 -12.07 -0.99
N MET A 160 -5.02 -11.62 -2.14
CA MET A 160 -5.75 -10.35 -2.28
C MET A 160 -6.98 -10.30 -1.38
N ALA A 161 -7.78 -11.36 -1.34
CA ALA A 161 -8.97 -11.42 -0.47
C ALA A 161 -8.61 -11.28 1.02
N ARG A 162 -7.52 -11.94 1.44
CA ARG A 162 -7.01 -11.83 2.82
C ARG A 162 -6.45 -10.45 3.13
N ASP A 163 -5.67 -9.85 2.23
CA ASP A 163 -5.11 -8.51 2.49
C ASP A 163 -6.24 -7.46 2.51
N ALA A 164 -7.24 -7.58 1.63
CA ALA A 164 -8.44 -6.75 1.62
C ALA A 164 -9.26 -6.90 2.92
N SER A 165 -9.40 -8.11 3.47
CA SER A 165 -10.12 -8.31 4.74
C SER A 165 -9.41 -7.65 5.91
N VAL A 166 -8.08 -7.72 5.97
CA VAL A 166 -7.31 -7.04 7.03
C VAL A 166 -7.41 -5.52 6.89
N VAL A 167 -7.40 -4.98 5.66
CA VAL A 167 -7.65 -3.55 5.45
C VAL A 167 -9.04 -3.19 5.96
N ALA A 168 -10.09 -3.91 5.56
CA ALA A 168 -11.46 -3.63 5.98
C ALA A 168 -11.65 -3.68 7.51
N GLU A 169 -10.97 -4.59 8.20
CA GLU A 169 -10.99 -4.70 9.67
C GLU A 169 -10.31 -3.50 10.36
N ASN A 170 -9.25 -2.95 9.76
CA ASN A 170 -8.44 -1.88 10.37
C ASN A 170 -8.89 -0.48 9.99
N VAL A 171 -9.59 -0.30 8.86
CA VAL A 171 -10.08 1.02 8.42
C VAL A 171 -10.93 1.72 9.50
N PRO A 172 -11.95 1.09 10.12
CA PRO A 172 -12.73 1.72 11.17
C PRO A 172 -11.93 2.10 12.43
N ARG A 173 -10.76 1.47 12.62
CA ARG A 173 -9.89 1.66 13.80
C ARG A 173 -8.89 2.81 13.61
N MET A 174 -8.86 3.43 12.43
CA MET A 174 -7.95 4.55 12.14
C MET A 174 -8.37 5.87 12.82
N GLY A 175 -9.58 5.96 13.39
CA GLY A 175 -9.96 7.08 14.28
C GLY A 175 -10.27 8.42 13.60
N PHE A 176 -10.42 8.47 12.27
CA PHE A 176 -10.71 9.70 11.50
C PHE A 176 -12.20 9.88 11.17
N ASP A 177 -13.09 9.18 11.86
CA ASP A 177 -14.54 9.25 11.65
C ASP A 177 -15.14 10.35 12.53
N PHE A 178 -15.24 11.56 11.99
CA PHE A 178 -15.88 12.69 12.68
C PHE A 178 -17.39 12.70 12.49
N HIS A 179 -18.05 11.76 13.16
CA HIS A 179 -19.45 11.86 13.58
C HIS A 179 -19.55 11.51 15.07
N ARG A 180 -19.00 12.36 15.92
CA ARG A 180 -19.46 12.57 17.31
C ARG A 180 -19.46 14.05 17.61
#